data_AF-A0A258B807-F1
#
_entry.id   AF-A0A258B807-F1
#
_cell.length_a   1.000
_cell.length_b   1.000
_cell.length_c   1.000
_cell.angle_alpha   90.00
_cell.angle_beta   90.00
_cell.angle_gamma   90.00
#
_symmetry.space_group_name_H-M   'P 1'
#
loop_
_entity.id
_entity.type
_entity.pdbx_description
1 polymer ?
#
loop_
_entity_poly.entity_id
_entity_poly.type
_entity_poly.pdbx_seq_one_letter_code
_entity_poly.pdbx_strand_id
1 'polypeptide(L)'
;MINLFVLQNGRLSQEQVEDRNELLQYSNPIWIDVVDPEEEELLWIKEAFGVLLPELDDLGDLEASARYFEADDGHLHIRTDFLLDEEETSRNVRV
;
A
#
# COMPACT_ATOMS: atom_id res chain seq x y z
N MET A 1 4.63 -1.86 -9.54
CA MET A 1 5.90 -2.49 -9.07
C MET A 1 5.83 -2.72 -7.56
N ILE A 2 6.09 -3.95 -7.09
CA ILE A 2 5.94 -4.38 -5.70
C ILE A 2 7.31 -4.61 -5.04
N ASN A 3 7.56 -3.94 -3.92
CA ASN A 3 8.69 -4.18 -3.02
C ASN A 3 8.18 -4.85 -1.73
N LEU A 4 8.83 -5.93 -1.30
CA LEU A 4 8.57 -6.58 -0.03
C LEU A 4 9.72 -6.36 0.94
N PHE A 5 9.39 -6.10 2.19
CA PHE A 5 10.34 -6.01 3.27
C PHE A 5 10.09 -7.12 4.29
N VAL A 6 11.06 -8.03 4.42
CA VAL A 6 10.97 -9.21 5.29
C VAL A 6 12.04 -9.17 6.38
N LEU A 7 11.75 -9.73 7.55
CA LEU A 7 12.76 -9.88 8.61
C LEU A 7 13.61 -11.12 8.35
N GLN A 8 14.90 -10.91 8.12
CA GLN A 8 15.91 -11.96 8.07
C GLN A 8 16.90 -11.74 9.23
N ASN A 9 16.90 -12.66 10.20
CA ASN A 9 17.77 -12.59 11.38
C ASN A 9 17.70 -11.25 12.15
N GLY A 10 16.50 -10.69 12.30
CA GLY A 10 16.30 -9.42 13.00
C GLY A 10 16.65 -8.17 12.16
N ARG A 11 16.96 -8.33 10.87
CA ARG A 11 17.23 -7.24 9.93
C ARG A 11 16.20 -7.21 8.82
N LEU A 12 15.78 -6.01 8.45
CA LEU A 12 14.89 -5.80 7.31
C LEU A 12 15.68 -6.06 6.01
N SER A 13 15.23 -7.01 5.20
CA SER A 13 15.70 -7.26 3.83
C SER A 13 14.64 -6.78 2.86
N GLN A 14 15.05 -6.08 1.80
CA GLN A 14 14.17 -5.67 0.71
C GLN A 14 14.29 -6.70 -0.42
N GLU A 15 13.16 -7.19 -0.89
CA GLU A 15 13.04 -8.09 -2.02
C GLU A 15 12.09 -7.45 -3.05
N GLN A 16 12.49 -7.41 -4.31
CA GLN A 16 11.64 -6.94 -5.40
C GLN A 16 10.89 -8.14 -5.97
N VAL A 17 9.59 -7.97 -6.24
CA VAL A 17 8.73 -9.02 -6.78
C VAL A 17 8.32 -8.65 -8.19
N GLU A 18 8.60 -9.55 -9.13
CA GLU A 18 8.26 -9.35 -10.55
C GLU A 18 6.97 -10.08 -10.94
N ASP A 19 6.57 -11.13 -10.19
CA ASP A 19 5.35 -11.89 -10.46
C ASP A 19 4.65 -12.47 -9.22
N ARG A 20 3.42 -12.96 -9.43
CA ARG A 20 2.59 -13.56 -8.38
C ARG A 20 3.23 -14.77 -7.70
N ASN A 21 3.98 -15.61 -8.43
CA ASN A 21 4.59 -16.80 -7.84
C ASN A 21 5.72 -16.43 -6.89
N GLU A 22 6.49 -15.38 -7.20
CA GLU A 22 7.48 -14.80 -6.31
C GLU A 22 6.82 -14.20 -5.07
N LEU A 23 5.73 -13.44 -5.22
CA LEU A 23 4.97 -12.87 -4.10
C LEU A 23 4.58 -13.96 -3.07
N LEU A 24 4.07 -15.09 -3.56
CA LEU A 24 3.58 -16.19 -2.74
C LEU A 24 4.67 -16.96 -1.99
N GLN A 25 5.95 -16.75 -2.32
CA GLN A 25 7.07 -17.32 -1.57
C GLN A 25 7.26 -16.64 -0.20
N TYR A 26 6.70 -15.44 -0.03
CA TYR A 26 6.86 -14.65 1.19
C TYR A 26 5.63 -14.78 2.08
N SER A 27 5.77 -15.52 3.18
CA SER A 27 4.63 -15.85 4.04
C SER A 27 4.26 -14.75 5.05
N ASN A 28 5.15 -13.81 5.33
CA ASN A 28 4.94 -12.77 6.35
C ASN A 28 5.84 -11.54 6.13
N PRO A 29 5.64 -10.79 5.03
CA PRO A 29 6.27 -9.48 4.88
C PRO A 29 5.80 -8.55 6.00
N ILE A 30 6.68 -7.64 6.40
CA ILE A 30 6.40 -6.63 7.43
C ILE A 30 5.91 -5.35 6.78
N TRP A 31 6.41 -5.08 5.58
CA TRP A 31 5.98 -3.95 4.78
C TRP A 31 5.95 -4.38 3.31
N ILE A 32 4.86 -4.02 2.65
CA ILE A 32 4.66 -4.13 1.22
C ILE A 32 4.58 -2.70 0.72
N ASP A 33 5.53 -2.32 -0.13
CA ASP A 33 5.58 -1.02 -0.77
C ASP A 33 5.22 -1.18 -2.23
N VAL A 34 4.22 -0.41 -2.67
CA VAL A 34 3.62 -0.56 -3.99
C VAL A 34 3.48 0.81 -4.60
N VAL A 35 4.22 1.04 -5.67
CA VAL A 35 4.22 2.32 -6.39
C VAL A 35 3.55 2.13 -7.73
N ASP A 36 2.55 2.98 -7.98
CA ASP A 36 1.74 3.01 -9.20
C ASP A 36 1.31 1.61 -9.66
N PRO A 37 0.62 0.83 -8.79
CA PRO A 37 0.30 -0.55 -9.14
C PRO A 37 -0.72 -0.68 -10.24
N GLU A 38 -0.56 -1.72 -11.04
CA GLU A 38 -1.63 -2.22 -11.90
C GLU A 38 -2.73 -2.90 -11.05
N GLU A 39 -3.97 -2.95 -11.55
CA GLU A 39 -5.09 -3.62 -10.86
C GLU A 39 -4.77 -5.09 -10.52
N GLU A 40 -4.03 -5.76 -11.40
CA GLU A 40 -3.58 -7.14 -11.20
C GLU A 40 -2.60 -7.28 -10.01
N GLU A 41 -1.66 -6.35 -9.85
CA GLU A 41 -0.72 -6.32 -8.72
C GLU A 41 -1.47 -6.15 -7.38
N LEU A 42 -2.49 -5.29 -7.34
CA LEU A 42 -3.34 -5.12 -6.16
C LEU A 42 -4.12 -6.39 -5.82
N LEU A 43 -4.65 -7.07 -6.85
CA LEU A 43 -5.37 -8.33 -6.66
C LEU A 43 -4.46 -9.41 -6.09
N TRP A 44 -3.22 -9.51 -6.56
CA TRP A 44 -2.25 -10.47 -6.02
C TRP A 44 -2.00 -10.25 -4.52
N ILE A 45 -1.87 -9.00 -4.09
CA ILE A 45 -1.66 -8.65 -2.68
C ILE A 45 -2.91 -9.00 -1.84
N LYS A 46 -4.10 -8.62 -2.31
CA LYS A 46 -5.39 -8.94 -1.66
C LYS A 46 -5.51 -10.46 -1.44
N GLU A 47 -5.24 -11.26 -2.48
CA GLU A 47 -5.32 -12.72 -2.41
C GLU A 47 -4.22 -13.37 -1.57
N ALA A 48 -2.97 -12.90 -1.69
CA ALA A 48 -1.83 -13.50 -1.01
C ALA A 48 -1.85 -13.29 0.50
N PHE A 49 -2.32 -12.12 0.96
CA PHE A 49 -2.24 -11.72 2.36
C PHE A 49 -3.61 -11.55 3.04
N GLY A 50 -4.72 -11.71 2.29
CA GLY A 50 -6.06 -11.65 2.85
C GLY A 50 -6.46 -10.27 3.37
N VAL A 51 -5.91 -9.21 2.79
CA VAL A 51 -6.19 -7.81 3.15
C VAL A 51 -7.24 -7.21 2.21
N LEU A 52 -8.16 -6.42 2.73
CA LEU A 52 -8.97 -5.52 1.91
C LEU A 52 -8.13 -4.27 1.64
N LEU A 53 -7.96 -3.90 0.37
CA LEU A 53 -7.37 -2.61 0.00
C LEU A 53 -8.49 -1.70 -0.50
N PRO A 54 -8.50 -0.40 -0.13
CA PRO A 54 -9.48 0.55 -0.62
C PRO A 54 -9.37 0.67 -2.14
N GLU A 55 -10.49 0.90 -2.81
CA GLU A 55 -10.48 1.14 -4.24
C GLU A 55 -9.83 2.49 -4.56
N LEU A 56 -9.18 2.60 -5.72
CA LEU A 56 -8.46 3.82 -6.13
C LEU A 56 -9.38 5.06 -6.14
N ASP A 57 -10.66 4.88 -6.44
CA ASP A 57 -11.66 5.95 -6.45
C ASP A 57 -11.97 6.48 -5.04
N ASP A 58 -11.95 5.62 -4.01
CA ASP A 58 -12.17 6.01 -2.61
C ASP A 58 -11.01 6.85 -2.05
N LEU A 59 -9.81 6.70 -2.64
CA LEU A 59 -8.65 7.55 -2.31
C LEU A 59 -8.86 9.01 -2.71
N GLY A 60 -9.88 9.32 -3.52
CA GLY A 60 -10.30 10.67 -3.90
C GLY A 60 -11.00 11.48 -2.81
N ASP A 61 -11.62 10.81 -1.83
CA ASP A 61 -12.54 11.46 -0.90
C ASP A 61 -11.81 12.41 0.07
N LEU A 62 -12.39 13.58 0.36
CA LEU A 62 -11.80 14.57 1.27
C LEU A 62 -12.27 14.41 2.71
N GLU A 63 -13.27 13.57 2.97
CA GLU A 63 -13.80 13.35 4.32
C GLU A 63 -12.78 12.69 5.24
N ALA A 64 -12.80 13.08 6.53
CA ALA A 64 -11.89 12.53 7.53
C ALA A 64 -12.14 11.03 7.79
N SER A 65 -13.40 10.60 7.69
CA SER A 65 -13.84 9.20 7.71
C SER A 65 -13.20 8.36 6.60
N ALA A 66 -12.89 8.97 5.46
CA ALA A 66 -12.20 8.30 4.36
C ALA A 66 -10.67 8.37 4.47
N ARG A 67 -10.11 8.97 5.53
CA ARG A 67 -8.65 9.07 5.76
C ARG A 67 -8.14 8.09 6.80
N TYR A 68 -8.92 7.87 7.85
CA TYR A 68 -8.54 7.00 8.97
C TYR A 68 -9.75 6.16 9.36
N PHE A 69 -9.73 4.88 9.02
CA PHE A 69 -10.85 3.99 9.30
C PHE A 69 -10.39 2.55 9.50
N GLU A 70 -11.18 1.80 10.25
CA GLU A 70 -11.06 0.34 10.36
C GLU A 70 -11.99 -0.28 9.32
N ALA A 71 -11.46 -1.17 8.48
CA ALA A 71 -12.25 -1.90 7.50
C ALA A 71 -12.93 -3.12 8.15
N ASP A 72 -13.84 -3.75 7.41
CA ASP A 72 -14.63 -4.90 7.90
C ASP A 72 -13.76 -6.14 8.22
N ASP A 73 -12.55 -6.21 7.67
CA ASP A 73 -11.54 -7.23 7.99
C ASP A 73 -10.77 -6.95 9.29
N GLY A 74 -11.06 -5.84 9.96
CA GLY A 74 -10.39 -5.38 11.18
C GLY A 74 -9.02 -4.74 10.94
N HIS A 75 -8.66 -4.43 9.68
CA HIS A 75 -7.44 -3.73 9.36
C HIS A 75 -7.63 -2.21 9.42
N LEU A 76 -6.59 -1.52 9.89
CA LEU A 76 -6.57 -0.07 9.96
C LEU A 76 -6.04 0.51 8.65
N HIS A 77 -6.88 1.32 8.02
CA HIS A 77 -6.53 2.09 6.83
C HIS A 77 -6.16 3.51 7.21
N ILE A 78 -5.01 3.95 6.70
CA ILE A 78 -4.47 5.29 6.93
C ILE A 78 -4.09 5.88 5.58
N ARG A 79 -4.73 6.99 5.23
CA ARG A 79 -4.35 7.85 4.10
C ARG A 79 -3.75 9.13 4.66
N THR A 80 -2.52 9.42 4.27
CA THR A 80 -1.83 10.67 4.62
C THR A 80 -1.56 11.46 3.36
N ASP A 81 -2.12 12.66 3.26
CA ASP A 81 -1.79 13.60 2.20
C ASP A 81 -0.66 14.53 2.70
N PHE A 82 0.33 14.79 1.86
CA PHE A 82 1.40 15.75 2.15
C PHE A 82 1.20 17.03 1.35
N LEU A 83 1.43 18.19 1.96
CA LEU A 83 1.46 19.46 1.24
C LEU A 83 2.78 19.60 0.49
N LEU A 84 2.72 19.68 -0.83
CA LEU A 84 3.81 20.19 -1.65
C LEU A 84 3.57 21.68 -1.88
N ASP A 85 4.41 22.49 -1.26
CA ASP A 85 4.35 23.94 -1.36
C ASP A 85 5.35 24.41 -2.43
N GLU A 86 4.82 24.89 -3.56
CA GLU A 86 5.60 25.50 -4.65
C GLU A 86 5.17 26.97 -4.79
N GLU A 87 6.11 27.85 -5.15
CA GLU A 87 5.90 29.31 -5.14
C GLU A 87 4.64 29.77 -5.92
N GLU A 88 4.26 29.05 -6.98
CA GLU A 88 3.09 29.37 -7.80
C GLU A 88 1.89 28.42 -7.58
N THR A 89 2.12 27.18 -7.12
CA THR A 89 1.07 26.16 -6.99
C THR A 89 1.29 25.23 -5.81
N SER A 90 0.67 25.50 -4.67
CA SER A 90 0.60 24.53 -3.57
C SER A 90 -0.43 23.45 -3.88
N ARG A 91 -0.09 22.17 -3.66
CA ARG A 91 -1.00 21.04 -3.87
C ARG A 91 -0.77 19.93 -2.84
N ASN A 92 -1.81 19.14 -2.57
CA ASN A 92 -1.66 17.89 -1.83
C ASN A 92 -1.08 16.81 -2.75
N VAL A 93 -0.13 16.04 -2.23
CA VAL A 93 0.51 14.91 -2.88
C VAL A 93 0.26 13.66 -2.06
N ARG A 94 -0.18 12.61 -2.74
CA ARG A 94 -0.31 11.27 -2.18
C ARG A 94 1.03 10.56 -2.36
N VAL A 95 1.47 9.85 -1.33
CA VAL A 95 2.73 9.08 -1.29
C VAL A 95 2.38 7.63 -1.04
#